data_AF-A0A0D0AXC3-F1
#
_entry.id   AF-A0A0D0AXC3-F1
#
_cell.length_a   1.000
_cell.length_b   1.000
_cell.length_c   1.000
_cell.angle_alpha   90.00
_cell.angle_beta   90.00
_cell.angle_gamma   90.00
#
_symmetry.space_group_name_H-M   'P 1'
#
loop_
_entity.id
_entity.type
_entity.pdbx_description
1 polymer ?
#
loop_
_entity_poly.entity_id
_entity_poly.type
_entity_poly.pdbx_seq_one_letter_code
_entity_poly.pdbx_strand_id
1 'polypeptide(L)'
;MSTTNASCGTGYGWADNNAGIDPCVVTAMIQACNTDGKSSKGIPVMLSETPAVYHLDHTLQPLQPGNHYNPPNLQNDTANVCTCSWAVYNLISMCTACQGAYSSLLPWASYSVGCQDFTTSSNTLDFFP
;
A
#
# COMPACT_ATOMS: atom_id res chain seq x y z
N MET A 1 -10.28 10.80 -5.52
CA MET A 1 -10.08 11.13 -4.09
C MET A 1 -9.49 9.90 -3.44
N SER A 2 -8.37 10.01 -2.72
CA SER A 2 -7.79 8.90 -1.95
C SER A 2 -8.46 8.85 -0.58
N THR A 3 -9.00 7.70 -0.20
CA THR A 3 -9.72 7.50 1.06
C THR A 3 -9.20 6.22 1.73
N THR A 4 -9.55 5.98 2.98
CA THR A 4 -9.24 4.70 3.64
C THR A 4 -10.34 4.39 4.62
N ASN A 5 -10.71 3.12 4.70
CA ASN A 5 -11.52 2.56 5.78
C ASN A 5 -10.64 1.84 6.81
N ALA A 6 -9.36 1.64 6.51
CA ALA A 6 -8.37 1.21 7.47
C ALA A 6 -7.94 2.39 8.33
N SER A 7 -8.04 2.21 9.64
CA SER A 7 -7.55 3.14 10.64
C SER A 7 -6.74 2.39 11.70
N CYS A 8 -5.90 3.13 12.40
CA CYS A 8 -5.10 2.61 13.49
C CYS A 8 -5.93 2.27 14.72
N GLY A 9 -5.56 1.19 15.42
CA GLY A 9 -6.08 0.91 16.75
C GLY A 9 -5.58 1.91 17.80
N THR A 10 -6.12 1.83 19.02
CA THR A 10 -5.60 2.61 20.15
C THR A 10 -4.15 2.22 20.46
N GLY A 11 -3.29 3.21 20.70
CA GLY A 11 -1.87 3.00 21.03
C GLY A 11 -0.90 3.09 19.85
N TYR A 12 -1.40 3.38 18.64
CA TYR A 12 -0.59 3.48 17.44
C TYR A 12 -0.36 4.91 16.92
N GLY A 13 -0.69 5.93 17.72
CA GLY A 13 -0.46 7.33 17.35
C GLY A 13 1.02 7.70 17.13
N TRP A 14 1.95 6.81 17.50
CA TRP A 14 3.37 6.95 17.14
C TRP A 14 3.63 6.77 15.65
N ALA A 15 2.72 6.11 14.92
CA ALA A 15 2.83 5.86 13.49
C ALA A 15 2.23 7.01 12.65
N ASP A 16 1.50 7.92 13.29
CA ASP A 16 0.96 9.10 12.63
C ASP A 16 2.11 10.03 12.23
N ASN A 17 1.97 10.68 11.07
CA ASN A 17 2.95 11.67 10.65
C ASN A 17 2.79 12.98 11.46
N ASN A 18 3.67 13.96 11.21
CA ASN A 18 3.64 15.26 11.92
C ASN A 18 2.31 16.05 11.74
N ALA A 19 1.49 15.71 10.74
CA ALA A 19 0.17 16.30 10.54
C ALA A 19 -0.94 15.56 11.29
N GLY A 20 -0.63 14.51 12.06
CA GLY A 20 -1.60 13.66 12.75
C GLY A 20 -2.39 12.77 11.79
N ILE A 21 -1.84 12.48 10.61
CA ILE A 21 -2.48 11.62 9.61
C ILE A 21 -1.98 10.20 9.81
N ASP A 22 -2.93 9.27 9.90
CA ASP A 22 -2.62 7.86 10.07
C ASP A 22 -1.89 7.27 8.85
N PRO A 23 -0.99 6.28 9.06
CA PRO A 23 -0.20 5.67 8.00
C PRO A 23 -1.05 5.03 6.89
N CYS A 24 -2.28 4.59 7.19
CA CYS A 24 -3.17 4.01 6.17
C CYS A 24 -3.66 5.08 5.20
N VAL A 25 -4.09 6.25 5.69
CA VAL A 25 -4.43 7.40 4.83
C VAL A 25 -3.22 7.82 3.99
N VAL A 26 -2.03 7.95 4.60
CA VAL A 26 -0.82 8.36 3.87
C VAL A 26 -0.48 7.34 2.77
N THR A 27 -0.61 6.04 3.06
CA THR A 27 -0.37 5.00 2.05
C THR A 27 -1.33 5.13 0.86
N ALA A 28 -2.63 5.33 1.12
CA ALA A 28 -3.64 5.54 0.08
C ALA A 28 -3.35 6.77 -0.79
N MET A 29 -2.79 7.83 -0.21
CA MET A 29 -2.37 9.02 -0.94
C MET A 29 -1.17 8.75 -1.86
N ILE A 30 -0.13 8.09 -1.37
CA ILE A 30 1.08 7.84 -2.17
C ILE A 30 0.83 6.80 -3.26
N GLN A 31 -0.05 5.83 -3.02
CA GLN A 31 -0.48 4.90 -4.07
C GLN A 31 -1.13 5.61 -5.27
N ALA A 32 -1.69 6.80 -5.07
CA ALA A 32 -2.29 7.61 -6.12
C ALA A 32 -1.30 8.40 -7.00
N CYS A 33 0.01 8.21 -6.83
CA CYS A 33 1.00 9.06 -7.50
C CYS A 33 1.07 8.88 -9.03
N ASN A 34 0.45 7.84 -9.60
CA ASN A 34 0.37 7.60 -11.05
C ASN A 34 -0.99 8.04 -11.59
N THR A 35 -1.07 9.32 -11.96
CA THR A 35 -2.24 9.95 -12.60
C THR A 35 -2.05 10.20 -14.10
N ASP A 36 -1.18 9.42 -14.75
CA ASP A 36 -0.81 9.48 -16.17
C ASP A 36 -1.93 9.08 -17.14
N GLY A 37 -3.20 9.23 -16.73
CA GLY A 37 -4.37 9.03 -17.59
C GLY A 37 -4.72 7.57 -17.86
N LYS A 38 -3.94 6.62 -17.35
CA LYS A 38 -4.31 5.19 -17.24
C LYS A 38 -4.91 4.95 -15.87
N SER A 39 -5.94 4.12 -15.78
CA SER A 39 -6.63 3.80 -14.53
C SER A 39 -5.76 2.92 -13.62
N SER A 40 -4.71 3.50 -13.03
CA SER A 40 -3.84 2.85 -12.06
C SER A 40 -4.68 2.32 -10.88
N LYS A 41 -4.61 1.02 -10.61
CA LYS A 41 -5.28 0.41 -9.45
C LYS A 41 -4.35 0.48 -8.24
N GLY A 42 -4.90 0.89 -7.09
CA GLY A 42 -4.20 0.83 -5.79
C GLY A 42 -3.95 -0.61 -5.34
N ILE A 43 -3.24 -0.78 -4.22
CA ILE A 43 -2.97 -2.11 -3.67
C ILE A 43 -4.25 -2.69 -3.03
N PRO A 44 -4.76 -3.85 -3.47
CA PRO A 44 -5.95 -4.45 -2.90
C PRO A 44 -5.65 -5.23 -1.61
N VAL A 45 -6.68 -5.41 -0.78
CA VAL A 45 -6.68 -6.34 0.36
C VAL A 45 -7.19 -7.70 -0.10
N MET A 46 -6.57 -8.80 0.33
CA MET A 46 -7.24 -10.11 0.30
C MET A 46 -8.40 -10.09 1.29
N LEU A 47 -9.63 -9.84 0.81
CA LEU A 47 -10.84 -10.13 1.56
C LEU A 47 -11.20 -11.59 1.28
N SER A 48 -11.35 -12.38 2.35
CA SER A 48 -11.32 -13.84 2.31
C SER A 48 -12.44 -14.53 1.51
N GLU A 49 -13.45 -13.84 0.98
CA GLU A 49 -14.59 -14.53 0.32
C GLU A 49 -15.22 -13.80 -0.89
N THR A 50 -14.59 -12.77 -1.45
CA THR A 50 -15.08 -12.08 -2.67
C THR A 50 -13.94 -11.88 -3.66
N PRO A 51 -14.18 -11.83 -4.99
CA PRO A 51 -13.13 -11.46 -5.93
C PRO A 51 -12.50 -10.15 -5.45
N ALA A 52 -11.17 -10.09 -5.36
CA ALA A 52 -10.43 -8.94 -4.84
C ALA A 52 -11.05 -7.65 -5.37
N VAL A 53 -11.53 -6.78 -4.46
CA VAL A 53 -12.26 -5.60 -4.88
C VAL A 53 -11.25 -4.56 -5.37
N TYR A 54 -10.95 -4.62 -6.66
CA TYR A 54 -10.15 -3.62 -7.35
C TYR A 54 -11.01 -2.37 -7.53
N HIS A 55 -11.04 -1.49 -6.54
CA HIS A 55 -11.68 -0.21 -6.73
C HIS A 55 -10.79 0.70 -7.59
N LEU A 56 -11.43 1.50 -8.44
CA LEU A 56 -10.77 2.53 -9.26
C LEU A 56 -10.32 3.74 -8.41
N ASP A 57 -10.63 3.72 -7.11
CA ASP A 57 -10.17 4.66 -6.12
C ASP A 57 -9.06 4.02 -5.26
N HIS A 58 -8.13 4.85 -4.81
CA HIS A 58 -7.03 4.43 -3.96
C HIS A 58 -7.55 4.27 -2.52
N THR A 59 -8.48 3.34 -2.31
CA THR A 59 -9.11 3.09 -1.01
C THR A 59 -8.47 1.90 -0.32
N LEU A 60 -7.78 2.15 0.79
CA LEU A 60 -7.26 1.05 1.63
C LEU A 60 -8.34 0.52 2.57
N GLN A 61 -8.54 -0.80 2.53
CA GLN A 61 -9.49 -1.50 3.40
C GLN A 61 -8.77 -2.03 4.65
N PRO A 62 -9.50 -2.18 5.77
CA PRO A 62 -8.94 -2.81 6.96
C PRO A 62 -8.64 -4.29 6.71
N LEU A 63 -7.52 -4.79 7.25
CA LEU A 63 -7.18 -6.20 7.16
C LEU A 63 -8.12 -7.03 8.03
N GLN A 64 -8.57 -8.16 7.48
CA GLN A 64 -9.17 -9.22 8.29
C GLN A 64 -8.06 -10.02 9.01
N PRO A 65 -8.34 -10.63 10.17
CA PRO A 65 -7.37 -11.46 10.87
C PRO A 65 -6.80 -12.57 9.98
N GLY A 66 -5.48 -12.62 9.86
CA GLY A 66 -4.78 -13.65 9.07
C GLY A 66 -4.59 -13.33 7.59
N ASN A 67 -5.11 -12.21 7.09
CA ASN A 67 -4.91 -11.76 5.71
C ASN A 67 -3.83 -10.69 5.64
N HIS A 68 -3.18 -10.54 4.48
CA HIS A 68 -2.20 -9.48 4.21
C HIS A 68 -2.67 -8.57 3.04
N TYR A 69 -2.07 -7.39 2.92
CA TYR A 69 -2.19 -6.58 1.70
C TYR A 69 -1.51 -7.29 0.54
N ASN A 70 -2.06 -7.20 -0.66
CA ASN A 70 -1.49 -7.88 -1.82
C ASN A 70 -0.20 -7.19 -2.28
N PRO A 71 0.83 -7.94 -2.69
CA PRO A 71 1.94 -7.34 -3.40
C PRO A 71 1.45 -6.72 -4.73
N PRO A 72 2.06 -5.62 -5.19
CA PRO A 72 1.84 -5.10 -6.53
C PRO A 72 2.16 -6.16 -7.59
N ASN A 73 1.35 -6.21 -8.65
CA ASN A 73 1.43 -7.26 -9.65
C ASN A 73 0.96 -6.77 -11.03
N LEU A 74 1.65 -7.20 -12.10
CA LEU A 74 1.36 -6.82 -13.49
C LEU A 74 0.05 -7.40 -14.03
N GLN A 75 -0.31 -8.64 -13.64
CA GLN A 75 -1.54 -9.29 -14.12
C GLN A 75 -2.80 -8.54 -13.69
N ASN A 76 -2.75 -7.81 -12.57
CA ASN A 76 -3.88 -7.04 -12.05
C ASN A 76 -3.73 -5.52 -12.22
N ASP A 77 -2.70 -5.05 -12.94
CA ASP A 77 -2.41 -3.63 -13.19
C ASP A 77 -2.22 -2.80 -11.91
N THR A 78 -1.67 -3.44 -10.86
CA THR A 78 -1.36 -2.79 -9.58
C THR A 78 0.12 -2.48 -9.41
N ALA A 79 1.00 -3.12 -10.20
CA ALA A 79 2.43 -2.82 -10.24
C ALA A 79 2.71 -1.57 -11.09
N ASN A 80 3.22 -0.53 -10.44
CA ASN A 80 3.63 0.71 -11.06
C ASN A 80 4.68 1.42 -10.18
N VAL A 81 5.26 2.52 -10.65
CA VAL A 81 6.35 3.21 -9.93
C VAL A 81 5.95 3.69 -8.52
N CYS A 82 4.66 3.96 -8.25
CA CYS A 82 4.19 4.36 -6.93
C CYS A 82 4.14 3.16 -6.00
N THR A 83 3.43 2.10 -6.41
CA THR A 83 3.18 0.93 -5.57
C THR A 83 4.45 0.10 -5.37
N CYS A 84 5.37 0.11 -6.34
CA CYS A 84 6.64 -0.61 -6.27
C CYS A 84 7.79 0.18 -5.64
N SER A 85 7.48 1.26 -4.93
CA SER A 85 8.46 2.05 -4.19
C SER A 85 8.72 1.51 -2.76
N TRP A 86 9.93 1.74 -2.27
CA TRP A 86 10.28 1.49 -0.86
C TRP A 86 9.40 2.28 0.12
N ALA A 87 8.96 3.47 -0.29
CA ALA A 87 8.12 4.34 0.52
C ALA A 87 6.74 3.73 0.76
N VAL A 88 6.08 3.27 -0.30
CA VAL A 88 4.77 2.61 -0.18
C VAL A 88 4.90 1.32 0.60
N TYR A 89 5.97 0.55 0.42
CA TYR A 89 6.22 -0.64 1.24
C TYR A 89 6.34 -0.33 2.74
N ASN A 90 7.11 0.69 3.11
CA ASN A 90 7.25 1.07 4.52
C ASN A 90 5.92 1.56 5.10
N LEU A 91 5.16 2.36 4.34
CA LEU A 91 3.87 2.89 4.79
C LEU A 91 2.78 1.83 4.88
N ILE A 92 2.67 0.92 3.90
CA ILE A 92 1.71 -0.20 3.97
C ILE A 92 2.07 -1.16 5.10
N SER A 93 3.36 -1.33 5.40
CA SER A 93 3.84 -2.10 6.55
C SER A 93 3.46 -1.41 7.87
N MET A 94 3.67 -0.09 7.98
CA MET A 94 3.23 0.68 9.14
C MET A 94 1.70 0.63 9.31
N CYS A 95 0.94 0.76 8.22
CA CYS A 95 -0.52 0.65 8.22
C CYS A 95 -0.98 -0.74 8.72
N THR A 96 -0.30 -1.81 8.29
CA THR A 96 -0.58 -3.19 8.75
C THR A 96 -0.30 -3.35 10.24
N ALA A 97 0.85 -2.83 10.71
CA ALA A 97 1.19 -2.83 12.14
C ALA A 97 0.18 -2.01 12.96
N CYS A 98 -0.24 -0.84 12.44
CA CYS A 98 -1.22 0.05 13.06
C CYS A 98 -2.57 -0.63 13.34
N GLN A 99 -2.95 -1.57 12.49
CA GLN A 99 -4.17 -2.36 12.62
C GLN A 99 -4.00 -3.56 13.57
N GLY A 100 -2.82 -3.71 14.20
CA GLY A 100 -2.50 -4.84 15.07
C GLY A 100 -2.22 -6.15 14.32
N ALA A 101 -2.04 -6.10 13.01
CA ALA A 101 -1.91 -7.28 12.15
C ALA A 101 -0.44 -7.65 11.84
N TYR A 102 0.44 -7.64 12.84
CA TYR A 102 1.89 -7.86 12.65
C TYR A 102 2.24 -9.18 11.92
N SER A 103 1.46 -10.24 12.13
CA SER A 103 1.63 -11.53 11.45
C SER A 103 1.30 -11.48 9.95
N SER A 104 0.73 -10.38 9.48
CA SER A 104 0.30 -10.14 8.10
C SER A 104 1.29 -9.26 7.33
N LEU A 105 2.41 -8.90 7.95
CA LEU A 105 3.48 -8.17 7.29
C LEU A 105 4.21 -9.07 6.29
N LEU A 106 4.22 -8.65 5.03
CA LEU A 106 5.05 -9.27 4.01
C LEU A 106 6.46 -8.66 4.04
N PRO A 107 7.53 -9.46 3.97
CA PRO A 107 8.87 -8.93 3.76
C PRO A 107 9.00 -8.32 2.36
N TRP A 108 9.89 -7.35 2.19
CA TRP A 108 10.12 -6.66 0.91
C TRP A 108 10.30 -7.62 -0.28
N ALA A 109 11.02 -8.73 -0.09
CA ALA A 109 11.24 -9.73 -1.15
C ALA A 109 9.92 -10.36 -1.65
N SER A 110 8.94 -10.55 -0.78
CA SER A 110 7.61 -11.05 -1.15
C SER A 110 6.72 -9.94 -1.69
N TYR A 111 6.86 -8.73 -1.16
CA TYR A 111 6.11 -7.56 -1.61
C TYR A 111 6.46 -7.17 -3.06
N SER A 112 7.76 -7.14 -3.39
CA SER A 112 8.29 -6.63 -4.66
C SER A 112 8.32 -7.66 -5.80
N VAL A 113 7.90 -8.90 -5.56
CA VAL A 113 8.02 -10.00 -6.55
C VAL A 113 7.31 -9.70 -7.87
N GLY A 114 6.16 -9.03 -7.81
CA GLY A 114 5.36 -8.65 -8.97
C GLY A 114 5.73 -7.29 -9.58
N CYS A 115 6.75 -6.61 -9.05
CA CYS A 115 7.11 -5.25 -9.45
C CYS A 115 8.01 -5.17 -10.68
N GLN A 116 8.80 -6.21 -10.99
CA GLN A 116 9.66 -6.24 -12.18
C GLN A 116 10.45 -4.92 -12.36
N ASP A 117 10.35 -4.25 -13.51
CA ASP A 117 11.06 -3.00 -13.83
C ASP A 117 10.48 -1.75 -13.12
N PHE A 118 9.38 -1.87 -12.39
CA PHE A 118 8.83 -0.78 -11.59
C PHE A 118 9.51 -0.63 -10.22
N THR A 119 10.36 -1.59 -9.81
CA THR A 119 11.21 -1.37 -8.63
C THR A 119 12.22 -0.29 -8.97
N THR A 120 12.28 0.76 -8.17
CA THR A 120 13.25 1.84 -8.34
C THR A 120 14.68 1.33 -8.07
N SER A 121 15.30 0.75 -9.10
CA SER A 121 16.75 0.57 -9.24
C SER A 121 17.29 1.26 -10.50
N SER A 122 16.49 2.09 -11.19
CA SER A 122 17.02 2.99 -12.19
C SER A 122 17.85 4.06 -11.49
N ASN A 123 19.15 4.06 -11.79
CA ASN A 123 20.21 4.93 -11.27
C ASN A 123 19.98 6.43 -11.55
N THR A 124 18.88 6.99 -11.10
CA THR A 124 18.57 8.40 -11.24
C THR A 124 17.74 8.82 -10.05
N LEU A 125 18.45 9.17 -8.97
CA LEU A 125 18.20 10.28 -8.04
C LEU A 125 16.78 10.69 -7.63
N ASP A 126 15.75 9.85 -7.74
CA ASP A 126 14.38 10.33 -7.57
C ASP A 126 13.63 9.60 -6.44
N PHE A 127 13.29 10.40 -5.42
CA PHE A 127 12.41 10.13 -4.29
C PHE A 127 12.95 9.19 -3.20
N PHE A 128 13.97 9.64 -2.46
CA PHE A 128 13.95 9.86 -0.99
C PHE A 128 15.38 10.31 -0.59
N PRO A 129 15.53 11.57 -0.16
CA PRO A 129 15.73 11.85 1.25
C PRO A 129 14.44 12.17 1.98
#